data_AF-A0A412FN17-F1
#
_entry.id   AF-A0A412FN17-F1
#
_cell.length_a   1.000
_cell.length_b   1.000
_cell.length_c   1.000
_cell.angle_alpha   90.00
_cell.angle_beta   90.00
_cell.angle_gamma   90.00
#
_symmetry.space_group_name_H-M   'P 1'
#
loop_
_entity.id
_entity.type
_entity.pdbx_description
1 polymer ?
#
loop_
_entity_poly.entity_id
_entity_poly.type
_entity_poly.pdbx_seq_one_letter_code
_entity_poly.pdbx_strand_id
1 'polypeptide(L)'
;MLAMFSGALFVLALIYGLFLMIKDRNVTKKKLKRMTDNRLLTAVSNWLFHYYHEGLEEPELLVQIPDVHRHVLTLPIVNEEIGCGGIPQLLVNHGMDMLIYGKEAAEAWGLNFYAEALKEAIRRSAADPGNVAEGLYDDLESEIYTPEHQAEYQKTLLRVIHENIDSFGF
;
A
#
# COMPACT_ATOMS: atom_id res chain seq x y z
N MET A 1 -25.69 -10.69 3.32
CA MET A 1 -25.69 -10.69 4.80
C MET A 1 -24.56 -11.62 5.28
N LEU A 2 -23.29 -11.25 5.17
CA LEU A 2 -22.47 -10.68 6.27
C LEU A 2 -21.19 -9.97 5.73
N ALA A 3 -21.12 -9.61 4.45
CA ALA A 3 -19.90 -9.09 3.79
C ALA A 3 -19.92 -7.57 3.48
N MET A 4 -20.86 -6.80 4.05
CA MET A 4 -20.99 -5.36 3.76
C MET A 4 -20.44 -4.44 4.87
N PHE A 5 -19.81 -4.98 5.91
CA PHE A 5 -19.43 -4.21 7.10
C PHE A 5 -17.95 -3.76 7.15
N SER A 6 -17.06 -4.20 6.26
CA SER A 6 -15.64 -3.77 6.31
C SER A 6 -15.41 -2.38 5.71
N GLY A 7 -16.05 -2.05 4.58
CA GLY A 7 -15.90 -0.74 3.93
C GLY A 7 -16.44 0.43 4.75
N ALA A 8 -17.58 0.26 5.43
CA ALA A 8 -18.18 1.31 6.25
C ALA A 8 -17.35 1.61 7.52
N LEU A 9 -16.70 0.60 8.10
CA LEU A 9 -15.78 0.79 9.23
C LEU A 9 -14.48 1.48 8.80
N PHE A 10 -13.99 1.19 7.59
CA PHE A 10 -12.86 1.91 6.99
C PHE A 10 -13.18 3.39 6.75
N VAL A 11 -14.36 3.70 6.19
CA VAL A 11 -14.83 5.08 5.98
C VAL A 11 -15.06 5.83 7.30
N LEU A 12 -15.55 5.16 8.36
CA LEU A 12 -15.66 5.77 9.69
C LEU A 12 -14.29 6.01 10.34
N ALA A 13 -13.32 5.11 10.13
CA ALA A 13 -11.94 5.32 10.56
C ALA A 13 -11.26 6.47 9.78
N LEU A 14 -11.59 6.63 8.49
CA LEU A 14 -11.18 7.76 7.65
C LEU A 14 -11.68 9.09 8.21
N ILE A 15 -12.98 9.20 8.50
CA ILE A 15 -13.60 10.42 9.03
C ILE A 15 -13.09 10.75 10.44
N TYR A 16 -12.91 9.74 11.30
CA TYR A 16 -12.42 9.95 12.67
C TYR A 16 -10.91 10.28 12.71
N GLY A 17 -10.12 9.72 11.80
CA GLY A 17 -8.71 10.08 11.60
C GLY A 17 -8.57 11.54 11.14
N LEU A 18 -9.43 11.99 10.22
CA LEU A 18 -9.50 13.38 9.76
C LEU A 18 -9.74 14.35 10.92
N PHE A 19 -10.66 14.02 11.83
CA PHE A 19 -11.02 14.87 12.98
C PHE A 19 -9.87 15.02 14.00
N LEU A 20 -9.03 13.99 14.17
CA LEU A 20 -7.92 14.01 15.12
C LEU A 20 -6.69 14.75 14.58
N MET A 21 -6.47 14.78 13.27
CA MET A 21 -5.29 15.42 12.66
C MET A 21 -5.36 16.95 12.65
N ILE A 22 -6.55 17.54 12.58
CA ILE A 22 -6.73 18.97 12.31
C ILE A 22 -6.49 19.87 13.55
N LYS A 23 -6.57 19.34 14.78
CA LYS A 23 -6.67 20.20 15.97
C LYS A 23 -5.33 20.71 16.55
N ASP A 24 -4.22 20.01 16.36
CA ASP A 24 -2.87 20.45 16.77
C ASP A 24 -1.77 19.57 16.15
N ARG A 25 -1.04 20.12 15.16
CA ARG A 25 0.01 19.42 14.40
C ARG A 25 1.11 18.80 15.28
N ASN A 26 1.60 19.53 16.27
CA ASN A 26 2.69 19.06 17.13
C ASN A 26 2.24 17.94 18.08
N VAL A 27 1.02 18.03 18.59
CA VAL A 27 0.43 16.97 19.44
C VAL A 27 0.13 15.72 18.61
N THR A 28 -0.40 15.88 17.40
CA THR A 28 -0.65 14.80 16.45
C THR A 28 0.64 14.07 16.10
N LYS A 29 1.70 14.80 15.74
CA LYS A 29 3.01 14.24 15.45
C LYS A 29 3.61 13.48 16.63
N LYS A 30 3.55 14.04 17.84
CA LYS A 30 4.03 13.37 19.06
C LYS A 30 3.22 12.12 19.40
N LYS A 31 1.93 12.12 19.09
CA LYS A 31 1.04 10.96 19.28
C LYS A 31 1.35 9.86 18.26
N LEU A 32 1.51 10.21 16.98
CA LEU A 32 1.87 9.27 15.92
C LEU A 32 3.24 8.62 16.18
N LYS A 33 4.25 9.39 16.60
CA LYS A 33 5.58 8.86 16.99
C LYS A 33 5.51 7.79 18.10
N ARG A 34 4.44 7.78 18.91
CA ARG A 34 4.25 6.82 20.02
C ARG A 34 3.39 5.62 19.65
N MET A 35 2.67 5.66 18.53
CA MET A 35 1.89 4.52 18.05
C MET A 35 2.84 3.53 17.39
N THR A 36 2.76 2.25 17.74
CA THR A 36 3.60 1.18 17.18
C THR A 36 2.76 0.05 16.61
N ASP A 37 1.46 0.30 16.46
CA ASP A 37 0.44 -0.65 16.06
C ASP A 37 -0.23 -0.23 14.75
N ASN A 38 -1.14 -1.06 14.24
CA ASN A 38 -1.84 -0.85 12.97
C ASN A 38 -2.61 0.48 12.88
N ARG A 39 -2.81 1.21 14.00
CA ARG A 39 -3.44 2.53 14.00
C ARG A 39 -2.53 3.60 13.38
N LEU A 40 -1.22 3.43 13.49
CA LEU A 40 -0.26 4.30 12.82
C LEU A 40 -0.40 4.16 11.30
N LEU A 41 -0.48 2.93 10.81
CA LEU A 41 -0.70 2.65 9.40
C LEU A 41 -1.97 3.31 8.90
N THR A 42 -3.11 3.09 9.57
CA THR A 42 -4.37 3.73 9.20
C THR A 42 -4.24 5.26 9.16
N ALA A 43 -3.61 5.88 10.16
CA ALA A 43 -3.48 7.34 10.20
C ALA A 43 -2.59 7.89 9.08
N VAL A 44 -1.47 7.25 8.78
CA VAL A 44 -0.54 7.70 7.73
C VAL A 44 -1.10 7.42 6.34
N SER A 45 -1.68 6.24 6.10
CA SER A 45 -2.35 5.92 4.84
C SER A 45 -3.51 6.88 4.57
N ASN A 46 -4.32 7.20 5.58
CA ASN A 46 -5.42 8.18 5.42
C ASN A 46 -4.91 9.58 5.07
N TRP A 47 -3.81 10.01 5.69
CA TRP A 47 -3.22 11.31 5.40
C TRP A 47 -2.64 11.36 3.98
N LEU A 48 -1.89 10.35 3.59
CA LEU A 48 -1.30 10.27 2.26
C LEU A 48 -2.36 10.14 1.17
N PHE A 49 -3.41 9.34 1.40
CA PHE A 49 -4.54 9.22 0.48
C PHE A 49 -5.24 10.57 0.29
N HIS A 50 -5.46 11.32 1.37
CA HIS A 50 -6.08 12.64 1.26
C HIS A 50 -5.17 13.67 0.59
N TYR A 51 -3.87 13.63 0.89
CA TYR A 51 -2.90 14.58 0.35
C TYR A 51 -2.57 14.33 -1.13
N TYR A 52 -2.63 13.08 -1.57
CA TYR A 52 -2.28 12.66 -2.93
C TYR A 52 -3.48 12.07 -3.70
N HIS A 53 -4.70 12.41 -3.32
CA HIS A 53 -5.93 11.88 -3.93
C HIS A 53 -5.92 11.99 -5.45
N GLU A 54 -5.58 13.17 -5.99
CA GLU A 54 -5.47 13.41 -7.43
C GLU A 54 -4.38 12.54 -8.08
N GLY A 55 -3.29 12.27 -7.36
CA GLY A 55 -2.21 11.40 -7.82
C GLY A 55 -2.56 9.92 -7.84
N LEU A 56 -3.56 9.48 -7.07
CA LEU A 56 -4.05 8.11 -7.08
C LEU A 56 -5.10 7.87 -8.18
N GLU A 57 -5.80 8.93 -8.62
CA GLU A 57 -6.73 8.86 -9.76
C GLU A 57 -5.99 8.89 -11.10
N GLU A 58 -4.85 9.57 -11.17
CA GLU A 58 -3.99 9.63 -12.35
C GLU A 58 -2.59 9.07 -12.03
N PRO A 59 -2.29 7.80 -12.37
CA PRO A 59 -1.02 7.14 -12.05
C PRO A 59 0.24 7.88 -12.55
N GLU A 60 0.08 8.68 -13.61
CA GLU A 60 1.14 9.52 -14.18
C GLU A 60 1.58 10.63 -13.22
N LEU A 61 0.70 11.08 -12.32
CA LEU A 61 1.00 12.12 -11.33
C LEU A 61 1.75 11.56 -10.10
N LEU A 62 1.79 10.24 -9.90
CA LEU A 62 2.57 9.61 -8.82
C LEU A 62 4.06 9.94 -8.91
N VAL A 63 4.59 10.20 -10.11
CA VAL A 63 6.00 10.58 -10.31
C VAL A 63 6.36 11.89 -9.60
N GLN A 64 5.38 12.75 -9.33
CA GLN A 64 5.57 14.04 -8.66
C GLN A 64 5.61 13.90 -7.13
N ILE A 65 5.24 12.72 -6.61
CA ILE A 65 5.24 12.40 -5.19
C ILE A 65 6.67 11.98 -4.78
N PRO A 66 7.22 12.50 -3.66
CA PRO A 66 8.49 12.03 -3.13
C PRO A 66 8.49 10.51 -2.97
N ASP A 67 9.56 9.84 -3.37
CA ASP A 67 9.64 8.37 -3.44
C ASP A 67 9.16 7.70 -2.15
N VAL A 68 9.56 8.21 -0.99
CA VAL A 68 9.16 7.67 0.30
C VAL A 68 7.65 7.77 0.58
N HIS A 69 6.99 8.83 0.12
CA HIS A 69 5.54 8.97 0.22
C HIS A 69 4.84 8.06 -0.80
N ARG A 70 5.38 7.99 -2.02
CA ARG A 70 4.87 7.11 -3.07
C ARG A 70 4.94 5.65 -2.61
N HIS A 71 6.07 5.18 -2.09
CA HIS A 71 6.23 3.80 -1.64
C HIS A 71 5.26 3.43 -0.51
N VAL A 72 5.05 4.34 0.46
CA VAL A 72 4.13 4.13 1.59
C VAL A 72 2.66 4.18 1.13
N LEU A 73 2.37 4.75 -0.04
CA LEU A 73 1.07 4.65 -0.69
C LEU A 73 0.92 3.37 -1.51
N THR A 74 1.90 3.07 -2.37
CA THR A 74 1.72 2.10 -3.44
C THR A 74 1.80 0.66 -2.96
N LEU A 75 2.77 0.32 -2.10
CA LEU A 75 2.91 -1.07 -1.65
C LEU A 75 1.71 -1.55 -0.81
N PRO A 76 1.12 -0.71 0.08
CA PRO A 76 -0.12 -1.09 0.75
C PRO A 76 -1.32 -1.31 -0.17
N ILE A 77 -1.46 -0.50 -1.22
CA ILE A 77 -2.52 -0.69 -2.23
C ILE A 77 -2.28 -2.01 -2.97
N VAL A 78 -1.05 -2.25 -3.44
CA VAL A 78 -0.68 -3.51 -4.11
C VAL A 78 -0.96 -4.71 -3.22
N ASN A 79 -0.58 -4.64 -1.94
CA ASN A 79 -0.84 -5.71 -1.00
C ASN A 79 -2.35 -5.94 -0.82
N GLU A 80 -3.14 -4.90 -0.59
CA GLU A 80 -4.60 -5.05 -0.42
C GLU A 80 -5.28 -5.67 -1.65
N GLU A 81 -4.93 -5.22 -2.86
CA GLU A 81 -5.49 -5.75 -4.11
C GLU A 81 -5.15 -7.22 -4.31
N ILE A 82 -3.87 -7.60 -4.08
CA ILE A 82 -3.45 -9.01 -4.15
C ILE A 82 -4.16 -9.85 -3.10
N GLY A 83 -4.33 -9.34 -1.87
CA GLY A 83 -5.05 -10.05 -0.81
C GLY A 83 -6.54 -10.22 -1.06
N CYS A 84 -7.15 -9.32 -1.83
CA CYS A 84 -8.58 -9.33 -2.12
C CYS A 84 -8.95 -10.19 -3.33
N GLY A 85 -8.15 -10.13 -4.41
CA GLY A 85 -8.46 -10.83 -5.66
C GLY A 85 -7.23 -11.16 -6.51
N GLY A 86 -6.05 -11.15 -5.90
CA GLY A 86 -4.80 -11.50 -6.56
C GLY A 86 -4.25 -10.42 -7.49
N ILE A 87 -3.17 -10.78 -8.17
CA ILE A 87 -2.54 -9.98 -9.20
C ILE A 87 -3.50 -9.66 -10.38
N PRO A 88 -4.41 -10.57 -10.80
CA PRO A 88 -5.46 -10.25 -11.77
C PRO A 88 -6.29 -9.02 -11.40
N GLN A 89 -6.73 -8.91 -10.13
CA GLN A 89 -7.55 -7.78 -9.69
C GLN A 89 -6.74 -6.47 -9.73
N LEU A 90 -5.49 -6.50 -9.24
CA LEU A 90 -4.59 -5.35 -9.30
C LEU A 90 -4.41 -4.84 -10.75
N LEU A 91 -4.17 -5.76 -11.70
CA LEU A 91 -4.01 -5.43 -13.11
C LEU A 91 -5.27 -4.81 -13.73
N VAL A 92 -6.45 -5.33 -13.40
CA VAL A 92 -7.72 -4.81 -13.90
C VAL A 92 -8.03 -3.42 -13.35
N ASN A 93 -7.76 -3.20 -12.06
CA ASN A 93 -8.11 -1.96 -11.38
C ASN A 93 -7.08 -0.83 -11.63
N HIS A 94 -5.80 -1.18 -11.70
CA HIS A 94 -4.70 -0.21 -11.65
C HIS A 94 -3.68 -0.35 -12.79
N GLY A 95 -3.78 -1.40 -13.61
CA GLY A 95 -2.84 -1.66 -14.70
C GLY A 95 -1.44 -2.08 -14.23
N MET A 96 -0.49 -2.07 -15.16
CA MET A 96 0.90 -2.47 -14.87
C MET A 96 1.67 -1.44 -14.02
N ASP A 97 1.27 -0.17 -14.05
CA ASP A 97 2.02 0.89 -13.35
C ASP A 97 2.05 0.63 -11.85
N MET A 98 0.96 0.15 -11.25
CA MET A 98 0.96 -0.21 -9.83
C MET A 98 1.81 -1.44 -9.49
N LEU A 99 1.95 -2.40 -10.40
CA LEU A 99 2.93 -3.48 -10.21
C LEU A 99 4.36 -2.92 -10.18
N ILE A 100 4.68 -1.99 -11.08
CA ILE A 100 6.00 -1.37 -11.16
C ILE A 100 6.28 -0.56 -9.89
N TYR A 101 5.36 0.29 -9.47
CA TYR A 101 5.53 1.09 -8.25
C TYR A 101 5.55 0.24 -6.97
N GLY A 102 4.78 -0.85 -6.90
CA GLY A 102 4.87 -1.82 -5.82
C GLY A 102 6.24 -2.48 -5.78
N LYS A 103 6.77 -2.88 -6.94
CA LYS A 103 8.09 -3.49 -7.06
C LYS A 103 9.18 -2.53 -6.58
N GLU A 104 9.14 -1.27 -7.00
CA GLU A 104 10.10 -0.25 -6.58
C GLU A 104 10.06 -0.01 -5.07
N ALA A 105 8.85 0.04 -4.49
CA ALA A 105 8.68 0.18 -3.05
C ALA A 105 9.23 -1.03 -2.29
N ALA A 106 8.95 -2.25 -2.75
CA ALA A 106 9.46 -3.48 -2.15
C ALA A 106 11.00 -3.55 -2.20
N GLU A 107 11.61 -3.17 -3.34
CA GLU A 107 13.06 -3.07 -3.48
C GLU A 107 13.66 -2.03 -2.53
N ALA A 108 13.05 -0.84 -2.44
CA ALA A 108 13.50 0.22 -1.55
C ALA A 108 13.42 -0.17 -0.06
N TRP A 109 12.49 -1.07 0.30
CA TRP A 109 12.29 -1.52 1.68
C TRP A 109 13.08 -2.78 2.04
N GLY A 110 13.73 -3.40 1.06
CA GLY A 110 14.45 -4.67 1.22
C GLY A 110 13.54 -5.89 1.35
N LEU A 111 12.29 -5.81 0.90
CA LEU A 111 11.33 -6.91 0.90
C LEU A 111 11.57 -7.80 -0.34
N ASN A 112 12.63 -8.59 -0.31
CA ASN A 112 13.09 -9.35 -1.48
C ASN A 112 12.05 -10.33 -2.00
N PHE A 113 11.34 -11.07 -1.13
CA PHE A 113 10.30 -12.01 -1.55
C PHE A 113 9.21 -11.30 -2.37
N TYR A 114 8.81 -10.11 -1.92
CA TYR A 114 7.77 -9.31 -2.55
C TYR A 114 8.26 -8.73 -3.87
N ALA A 115 9.47 -8.16 -3.86
CA ALA A 115 10.08 -7.57 -5.05
C ALA A 115 10.25 -8.60 -6.18
N GLU A 116 10.75 -9.80 -5.86
CA GLU A 116 10.93 -10.86 -6.87
C GLU A 116 9.59 -11.39 -7.40
N ALA A 117 8.58 -11.56 -6.55
CA ALA A 117 7.24 -11.93 -6.99
C ALA A 117 6.64 -10.88 -7.95
N LEU A 118 6.78 -9.59 -7.64
CA LEU A 118 6.30 -8.52 -8.53
C LEU A 118 7.10 -8.41 -9.83
N LYS A 119 8.42 -8.63 -9.81
CA LYS A 119 9.23 -8.71 -11.05
C LYS A 119 8.74 -9.80 -11.98
N GLU A 120 8.45 -10.98 -11.43
CA GLU A 120 7.95 -12.10 -12.21
C GLU A 120 6.53 -11.83 -12.72
N ALA A 121 5.67 -11.20 -11.91
CA ALA A 121 4.34 -10.77 -12.34
C ALA A 121 4.39 -9.76 -13.50
N ILE A 122 5.29 -8.77 -13.43
CA ILE A 122 5.54 -7.80 -14.51
C ILE A 122 6.03 -8.53 -15.76
N ARG A 123 6.97 -9.47 -15.62
CA ARG A 123 7.51 -10.25 -16.74
C ARG A 123 6.42 -11.05 -17.45
N ARG A 124 5.54 -11.72 -16.70
CA ARG A 124 4.40 -12.48 -17.24
C ARG A 124 3.39 -11.57 -17.93
N SER A 125 3.04 -10.45 -17.29
CA SER A 125 2.10 -9.45 -17.83
C SER A 125 2.61 -8.80 -19.11
N ALA A 126 3.92 -8.53 -19.20
CA ALA A 126 4.54 -7.96 -20.40
C ALA A 126 4.65 -8.95 -21.56
N ALA A 127 4.76 -10.25 -21.26
CA ALA A 127 4.84 -11.30 -22.27
C ALA A 127 3.50 -11.53 -22.99
N ASP A 128 2.38 -11.34 -22.28
CA ASP A 128 1.03 -11.47 -22.82
C ASP A 128 0.08 -10.40 -22.23
N PRO A 129 0.14 -9.16 -22.75
CA PRO A 129 -0.59 -8.03 -22.19
C PRO A 129 -2.11 -8.25 -22.18
N GLY A 130 -2.73 -8.04 -21.01
CA GLY A 130 -4.16 -8.23 -20.80
C GLY A 130 -4.57 -9.67 -20.47
N ASN A 131 -3.62 -10.62 -20.44
CA ASN A 131 -3.90 -11.96 -19.97
C ASN A 131 -3.91 -12.02 -18.42
N VAL A 132 -5.11 -12.28 -17.90
CA VAL A 132 -5.39 -12.43 -16.46
C VAL A 132 -6.03 -13.79 -16.17
N ALA A 133 -5.60 -14.83 -16.90
CA ALA A 133 -6.12 -16.18 -16.72
C ALA A 133 -6.02 -16.66 -15.26
N GLU A 134 -7.05 -17.37 -14.81
CA GLU A 134 -7.08 -18.03 -13.51
C GLU A 134 -5.88 -18.98 -13.36
N GLY A 135 -5.20 -18.94 -12.22
CA GLY A 135 -4.02 -19.77 -11.96
C GLY A 135 -2.68 -19.19 -12.44
N LEU A 136 -2.68 -18.10 -13.23
CA LEU A 136 -1.46 -17.57 -13.84
C LEU A 136 -0.47 -17.00 -12.82
N TYR A 137 -0.95 -16.58 -11.66
CA TYR A 137 -0.15 -15.88 -10.65
C TYR A 137 -0.18 -16.55 -9.26
N ASP A 138 -0.89 -17.67 -9.11
CA ASP A 138 -1.13 -18.33 -7.82
C ASP A 138 0.16 -18.66 -7.07
N ASP A 139 1.24 -19.02 -7.78
CA ASP A 139 2.54 -19.30 -7.18
C ASP A 139 3.17 -18.04 -6.57
N LEU A 140 3.03 -16.90 -7.24
CA LEU A 140 3.54 -15.61 -6.78
C LEU A 140 2.70 -15.07 -5.62
N GLU A 141 1.38 -15.20 -5.72
CA GLU A 141 0.44 -14.80 -4.68
C GLU A 141 0.64 -15.61 -3.40
N SER A 142 0.83 -16.92 -3.55
CA SER A 142 1.12 -17.83 -2.43
C SER A 142 2.46 -17.51 -1.76
N GLU A 143 3.47 -17.11 -2.53
CA GLU A 143 4.75 -16.64 -1.99
C GLU A 143 4.55 -15.35 -1.19
N ILE A 144 3.83 -14.36 -1.71
CA ILE A 144 3.59 -13.08 -1.02
C ILE A 144 2.78 -13.29 0.28
N TYR A 145 1.80 -14.20 0.27
CA TYR A 145 0.82 -14.36 1.34
C TYR A 145 1.11 -15.46 2.36
N THR A 146 2.36 -15.92 2.47
CA THR A 146 2.75 -16.75 3.62
C THR A 146 2.63 -15.95 4.93
N PRO A 147 2.30 -16.60 6.07
CA PRO A 147 2.24 -15.93 7.36
C PRO A 147 3.53 -15.19 7.73
N GLU A 148 4.69 -15.77 7.41
CA GLU A 148 6.01 -15.21 7.67
C GLU A 148 6.26 -13.94 6.85
N HIS A 149 5.96 -13.97 5.56
CA HIS A 149 6.13 -12.84 4.66
C HIS A 149 5.17 -11.70 4.99
N GLN A 150 3.93 -12.00 5.35
CA GLN A 150 2.98 -10.98 5.80
C GLN A 150 3.41 -10.33 7.12
N ALA A 151 4.00 -11.10 8.05
CA ALA A 151 4.57 -10.54 9.28
C ALA A 151 5.77 -9.63 9.00
N GLU A 152 6.67 -10.03 8.09
CA GLU A 152 7.83 -9.23 7.69
C GLU A 152 7.42 -7.94 6.96
N TYR A 153 6.44 -8.04 6.05
CA TYR A 153 5.85 -6.89 5.37
C TYR A 153 5.28 -5.88 6.38
N GLN A 154 4.42 -6.32 7.30
CA GLN A 154 3.80 -5.44 8.30
C GLN A 154 4.84 -4.76 9.20
N LYS A 155 5.84 -5.52 9.66
CA LYS A 155 6.95 -4.98 10.46
C LYS A 155 7.74 -3.93 9.69
N THR A 156 8.02 -4.19 8.42
CA THR A 156 8.80 -3.29 7.55
C THR A 156 8.03 -2.01 7.25
N LEU A 157 6.75 -2.12 6.94
CA LEU A 157 5.87 -0.98 6.70
C LEU A 157 5.83 -0.04 7.91
N LEU A 158 5.64 -0.59 9.12
CA LEU A 158 5.67 0.20 10.35
C LEU A 158 7.03 0.88 10.56
N ARG A 159 8.14 0.16 10.34
CA ARG A 159 9.49 0.73 10.44
C ARG A 159 9.67 1.91 9.49
N VAL A 160 9.33 1.75 8.21
CA VAL A 160 9.48 2.81 7.20
C VAL A 160 8.63 4.03 7.55
N ILE A 161 7.38 3.84 7.98
CA ILE A 161 6.54 4.95 8.42
C ILE A 161 7.16 5.69 9.61
N HIS A 162 7.70 4.95 10.58
CA HIS A 162 8.35 5.55 11.74
C HIS A 162 9.60 6.36 11.40
N GLU A 163 10.47 5.80 10.55
CA GLU A 163 11.72 6.45 10.14
C GLU A 163 11.47 7.73 9.34
N ASN A 164 10.35 7.79 8.61
CA ASN A 164 10.01 8.90 7.72
C ASN A 164 8.88 9.78 8.26
N ILE A 165 8.49 9.61 9.52
CA ILE A 165 7.35 10.33 10.09
C ILE A 165 7.49 11.86 10.05
N ASP A 166 8.73 12.34 10.02
CA ASP A 166 9.07 13.76 9.92
C ASP A 166 8.89 14.31 8.49
N SER A 167 8.93 13.46 7.45
CA SER A 167 8.75 13.88 6.04
C SER A 167 7.29 14.08 5.65
N PHE A 168 6.35 13.39 6.32
CA PHE A 168 4.91 13.44 5.98
C PHE A 168 4.21 14.77 6.33
N GLY A 169 4.94 15.75 6.86
CA GLY A 169 4.45 17.13 7.02
C GLY A 169 3.36 17.33 8.07
N PHE A 170 3.19 16.38 9.00
CA PHE A 170 2.27 16.46 10.15
C PHE A 170 2.53 17.67 11.04
#